data_AF-K2D2Z9-F1
#
_entry.id   AF-K2D2Z9-F1
#
_cell.length_a   1.000
_cell.length_b   1.000
_cell.length_c   1.000
_cell.angle_alpha   90.00
_cell.angle_beta   90.00
_cell.angle_gamma   90.00
#
_symmetry.space_group_name_H-M   'P 1'
#
loop_
_entity.id
_entity.type
_entity.pdbx_description
1 polymer ?
#
loop_
_entity_poly.entity_id
_entity_poly.type
_entity_poly.pdbx_seq_one_letter_code
_entity_poly.pdbx_strand_id
1 'polypeptide(L)'
;KYKRLSTSLTQIFIANIVIFILVVPIYVIVAGMNIKMIASVAALQVIVSSFSSALILEIIANYRYALLGVYSTAFAVVISSGLNFIFYSIGPDNPTFLLFVALPLIWLCIGLFNGLLGWVYGGVYKLYGTDFLSSTIKYGADQSWLSEAEEQQQQLDAEQHIQAKKEDEGATFLNKVDQ
;
A
#
# COMPACT_ATOMS: atom_id res chain seq x y z
N LYS A 1 9.85 6.97 -0.76
CA LYS A 1 9.19 5.65 -0.73
C LYS A 1 8.53 5.25 -2.06
N TYR A 2 8.14 6.19 -2.96
CA TYR A 2 7.40 5.83 -4.19
C TYR A 2 8.05 6.33 -5.49
N LYS A 3 9.21 5.77 -5.87
CA LYS A 3 9.86 6.10 -7.17
C LYS A 3 9.18 5.43 -8.38
N ARG A 4 8.37 4.39 -8.16
CA ARG A 4 7.66 3.63 -9.21
C ARG A 4 6.14 3.77 -9.08
N LEU A 5 5.65 4.99 -8.88
CA LEU A 5 4.22 5.27 -8.74
C LEU A 5 3.42 4.80 -9.97
N SER A 6 3.92 5.10 -11.17
CA SER A 6 3.24 4.72 -12.43
C SER A 6 3.05 3.20 -12.53
N THR A 7 4.11 2.40 -12.28
CA THR A 7 4.01 0.94 -12.28
C THR A 7 3.07 0.42 -11.20
N SER A 8 3.11 1.00 -9.99
CA SER A 8 2.24 0.60 -8.89
C SER A 8 0.77 0.87 -9.20
N LEU A 9 0.47 2.05 -9.74
CA LEU A 9 -0.89 2.43 -10.14
C LEU A 9 -1.44 1.51 -11.24
N THR A 10 -0.63 1.16 -12.24
CA THR A 10 -1.05 0.23 -13.29
C THR A 10 -1.35 -1.16 -12.74
N GLN A 11 -0.52 -1.67 -11.83
CA GLN A 11 -0.77 -2.98 -11.20
C GLN A 11 -2.02 -2.96 -10.32
N ILE A 12 -2.22 -1.89 -9.54
CA ILE A 12 -3.44 -1.67 -8.75
C ILE A 12 -4.67 -1.63 -9.66
N PHE A 13 -4.59 -0.93 -10.79
CA PHE A 13 -5.69 -0.82 -11.74
C PHE A 13 -6.07 -2.19 -12.33
N ILE A 14 -5.08 -2.94 -12.82
CA ILE A 14 -5.28 -4.29 -13.37
C ILE A 14 -5.88 -5.22 -12.31
N ALA A 15 -5.34 -5.20 -11.08
CA ALA A 15 -5.85 -6.03 -9.99
C ALA A 15 -7.32 -5.71 -9.67
N ASN A 16 -7.70 -4.42 -9.65
CA ASN A 16 -9.09 -4.03 -9.41
C ASN A 16 -10.04 -4.44 -10.53
N ILE A 17 -9.60 -4.43 -11.80
CA ILE A 17 -10.39 -4.97 -12.92
C ILE A 17 -10.63 -6.46 -12.74
N VAL A 18 -9.60 -7.23 -12.39
CA VAL A 18 -9.73 -8.67 -12.17
C VAL A 18 -10.71 -8.97 -11.03
N ILE A 19 -10.58 -8.25 -9.91
CA ILE A 19 -11.51 -8.38 -8.78
C ILE A 19 -12.94 -8.04 -9.22
N PHE A 20 -13.12 -6.96 -9.98
CA PHE A 20 -14.43 -6.58 -10.49
C PHE A 20 -15.06 -7.69 -11.34
N ILE A 21 -14.34 -8.23 -12.32
CA ILE A 21 -14.81 -9.32 -13.18
C ILE A 21 -15.22 -10.54 -12.36
N LEU A 22 -14.45 -10.88 -11.32
CA LEU A 22 -14.75 -12.01 -10.43
C LEU A 22 -15.99 -11.76 -9.54
N VAL A 23 -16.27 -10.52 -9.16
CA VAL A 23 -17.40 -10.18 -8.28
C VAL A 23 -18.69 -9.93 -9.06
N VAL A 24 -18.64 -9.52 -10.33
CA VAL A 24 -19.83 -9.35 -11.20
C VAL A 24 -20.81 -10.55 -11.13
N PRO A 25 -20.40 -11.82 -11.29
CA PRO A 25 -21.33 -12.94 -11.21
C PRO A 25 -22.01 -13.06 -9.84
N ILE A 26 -21.31 -12.69 -8.75
CA ILE A 26 -21.86 -12.68 -7.39
C ILE A 26 -22.98 -11.63 -7.29
N TYR A 27 -22.79 -10.44 -7.86
CA TYR A 27 -23.85 -9.42 -7.89
C TYR A 27 -25.09 -9.89 -8.66
N VAL A 28 -24.91 -10.57 -9.80
CA VAL A 28 -26.04 -11.07 -10.59
C VAL A 28 -26.86 -12.10 -9.79
N ILE A 29 -26.18 -13.01 -9.08
CA ILE A 29 -26.84 -14.01 -8.23
C ILE A 29 -27.59 -13.33 -7.08
N VAL A 30 -26.95 -12.41 -6.37
CA VAL A 30 -27.51 -11.76 -5.18
C VAL A 30 -28.64 -10.78 -5.50
N ALA A 31 -28.57 -10.11 -6.66
CA ALA A 31 -29.64 -9.23 -7.13
C ALA A 31 -30.97 -9.96 -7.33
N GLY A 32 -30.93 -11.25 -7.68
CA GLY A 32 -32.13 -12.11 -7.78
C GLY A 32 -32.69 -12.56 -6.42
N MET A 33 -31.95 -12.39 -5.32
CA MET A 33 -32.33 -12.90 -3.99
C MET A 33 -32.82 -11.79 -3.06
N ASN A 34 -31.98 -10.79 -2.76
CA ASN A 34 -32.29 -9.75 -1.77
C ASN A 34 -31.41 -8.50 -1.94
N ILE A 35 -32.04 -7.34 -2.05
CA ILE A 35 -31.37 -6.03 -2.17
C ILE A 35 -30.43 -5.74 -0.99
N LYS A 36 -30.76 -6.17 0.23
CA LYS A 36 -29.90 -5.95 1.41
C LYS A 36 -28.55 -6.67 1.30
N MET A 37 -28.51 -7.82 0.62
CA MET A 37 -27.27 -8.58 0.45
C MET A 37 -26.32 -7.93 -0.57
N ILE A 38 -26.83 -7.11 -1.50
CA ILE A 38 -26.00 -6.38 -2.47
C ILE A 38 -24.99 -5.49 -1.75
N ALA A 39 -25.39 -4.83 -0.68
CA ALA A 39 -24.50 -3.98 0.12
C ALA A 39 -23.39 -4.77 0.81
N SER A 40 -23.67 -6.00 1.24
CA SER A 40 -22.66 -6.90 1.82
C SER A 40 -21.64 -7.35 0.78
N VAL A 41 -22.08 -7.66 -0.44
CA VAL A 41 -21.19 -8.00 -1.57
C VAL A 41 -20.31 -6.80 -1.94
N ALA A 42 -20.90 -5.60 -1.99
CA ALA A 42 -20.15 -4.38 -2.27
C ALA A 42 -19.12 -4.04 -1.18
N ALA A 43 -19.46 -4.24 0.09
CA ALA A 43 -18.51 -4.13 1.19
C ALA A 43 -17.33 -5.10 1.04
N LEU A 44 -17.63 -6.37 0.72
CA LEU A 44 -16.61 -7.38 0.49
C LEU A 44 -15.69 -7.01 -0.68
N GLN A 45 -16.26 -6.55 -1.79
CA GLN A 45 -15.49 -6.08 -2.93
C GLN A 45 -14.54 -4.95 -2.52
N VAL A 46 -15.04 -3.93 -1.79
CA VAL A 46 -14.22 -2.82 -1.31
C VAL A 46 -13.09 -3.30 -0.40
N ILE A 47 -13.34 -4.25 0.51
CA ILE A 47 -12.32 -4.84 1.38
C ILE A 47 -11.24 -5.54 0.56
N VAL A 48 -11.63 -6.42 -0.37
CA VAL A 48 -10.68 -7.18 -1.20
C VAL A 48 -9.87 -6.27 -2.12
N SER A 49 -10.54 -5.29 -2.75
CA SER A 49 -9.89 -4.27 -3.58
C SER A 49 -8.89 -3.42 -2.81
N SER A 50 -9.26 -2.93 -1.62
CA SER A 50 -8.38 -2.11 -0.79
C SER A 50 -7.19 -2.92 -0.28
N PHE A 51 -7.42 -4.17 0.14
CA PHE A 51 -6.38 -5.09 0.58
C PHE A 51 -5.37 -5.37 -0.54
N SER A 52 -5.84 -5.76 -1.72
CA SER A 52 -4.99 -6.00 -2.90
C SER A 52 -4.17 -4.77 -3.27
N SER A 53 -4.82 -3.60 -3.28
CA SER A 53 -4.17 -2.33 -3.61
C SER A 53 -3.06 -1.98 -2.61
N ALA A 54 -3.31 -2.17 -1.31
CA ALA A 54 -2.35 -1.92 -0.25
C ALA A 54 -1.16 -2.90 -0.29
N LEU A 55 -1.41 -4.18 -0.58
CA LEU A 55 -0.34 -5.17 -0.77
C LEU A 55 0.58 -4.80 -1.94
N ILE A 56 0.00 -4.46 -3.09
CA ILE A 56 0.77 -4.04 -4.27
C ILE A 56 1.62 -2.82 -3.93
N LEU A 57 1.06 -1.85 -3.20
CA LEU A 57 1.77 -0.65 -2.80
C LEU A 57 2.95 -0.96 -1.87
N GLU A 58 2.76 -1.80 -0.84
CA GLU A 58 3.84 -2.14 0.10
C GLU A 58 4.94 -2.99 -0.56
N ILE A 59 4.58 -3.95 -1.41
CA ILE A 59 5.54 -4.82 -2.10
C ILE A 59 6.42 -4.01 -3.07
N ILE A 60 5.83 -3.10 -3.85
CA ILE A 60 6.59 -2.31 -4.83
C ILE A 60 7.36 -1.16 -4.18
N ALA A 61 6.80 -0.54 -3.14
CA ALA A 61 7.40 0.63 -2.52
C ALA A 61 8.64 0.28 -1.67
N ASN A 62 8.64 -0.86 -0.98
CA ASN A 62 9.73 -1.27 -0.09
C ASN A 62 9.90 -2.80 -0.10
N TYR A 63 10.54 -3.33 -1.14
CA TYR A 63 10.74 -4.78 -1.27
C TYR A 63 11.49 -5.40 -0.06
N ARG A 64 12.49 -4.68 0.49
CA ARG A 64 13.31 -5.14 1.64
C ARG A 64 12.47 -5.37 2.90
N TYR A 65 11.49 -4.51 3.17
CA TYR A 65 10.57 -4.62 4.31
C TYR A 65 9.15 -5.05 3.88
N ALA A 66 9.02 -5.69 2.71
CA ALA A 66 7.73 -6.06 2.15
C ALA A 66 6.95 -7.00 3.08
N LEU A 67 7.63 -7.94 3.76
CA LEU A 67 6.95 -8.82 4.72
C LEU A 67 6.30 -8.03 5.85
N LEU A 68 7.01 -7.04 6.42
CA LEU A 68 6.44 -6.19 7.46
C LEU A 68 5.19 -5.46 6.96
N GLY A 69 5.26 -4.88 5.75
CA GLY A 69 4.13 -4.20 5.10
C GLY A 69 2.95 -5.13 4.79
N VAL A 70 3.22 -6.38 4.39
CA VAL A 70 2.20 -7.41 4.13
C VAL A 70 1.48 -7.78 5.43
N TYR A 71 2.23 -8.07 6.50
CA TYR A 71 1.63 -8.42 7.78
C TYR A 71 0.85 -7.26 8.39
N SER A 72 1.38 -6.04 8.32
CA SER A 72 0.68 -4.86 8.84
C SER A 72 -0.61 -4.59 8.09
N THR A 73 -0.59 -4.73 6.76
CA THR A 73 -1.79 -4.58 5.92
C THR A 73 -2.82 -5.68 6.21
N ALA A 74 -2.38 -6.93 6.37
CA ALA A 74 -3.27 -8.04 6.72
C ALA A 74 -3.96 -7.82 8.08
N PHE A 75 -3.20 -7.44 9.10
CA PHE A 75 -3.75 -7.08 10.42
C PHE A 75 -4.72 -5.90 10.32
N ALA A 76 -4.36 -4.86 9.58
CA ALA A 76 -5.21 -3.68 9.38
C ALA A 76 -6.56 -4.04 8.74
N VAL A 77 -6.56 -4.95 7.76
CA VAL A 77 -7.77 -5.38 7.07
C VAL A 77 -8.66 -6.23 7.97
N VAL A 78 -8.10 -7.12 8.78
CA VAL A 78 -8.88 -7.89 9.77
C VAL A 78 -9.55 -6.95 10.79
N ILE A 79 -8.77 -6.01 11.34
CA ILE A 79 -9.30 -5.05 12.33
C ILE A 79 -10.34 -4.12 11.71
N SER A 80 -10.08 -3.56 10.52
CA SER A 80 -11.05 -2.68 9.85
C SER A 80 -12.32 -3.40 9.42
N SER A 81 -12.24 -4.68 9.04
CA SER A 81 -13.42 -5.51 8.76
C SER A 81 -14.25 -5.73 10.03
N GLY A 82 -13.60 -6.02 11.15
CA GLY A 82 -14.26 -6.14 12.46
C GLY A 82 -14.92 -4.82 12.89
N LEU A 83 -14.23 -3.69 12.75
CA LEU A 83 -14.78 -2.37 13.04
C LEU A 83 -15.96 -2.03 12.14
N ASN A 84 -15.90 -2.37 10.84
CA ASN A 84 -17.02 -2.19 9.92
C ASN A 84 -18.27 -2.95 10.36
N PHE A 85 -18.10 -4.18 10.84
CA PHE A 85 -19.21 -4.97 11.37
C PHE A 85 -19.80 -4.35 12.64
N ILE A 86 -18.95 -3.85 13.54
CA ILE A 86 -19.38 -3.15 14.76
C ILE A 86 -20.15 -1.87 14.41
N PHE A 87 -19.64 -1.06 13.47
CA PHE A 87 -20.33 0.14 13.00
C PHE A 87 -21.66 -0.16 12.34
N TYR A 88 -21.75 -1.27 11.60
CA TYR A 88 -23.02 -1.72 11.04
C TYR A 88 -24.02 -2.15 12.12
N SER A 89 -23.57 -2.87 13.15
CA SER A 89 -24.42 -3.35 14.23
C SER A 89 -24.95 -2.23 15.14
N ILE A 90 -24.22 -1.12 15.27
CA ILE A 90 -24.60 0.03 16.11
C ILE A 90 -25.28 1.13 15.28
N GLY A 91 -25.03 1.15 13.97
CA GLY A 91 -25.50 2.18 13.06
C GLY A 91 -26.99 2.05 12.72
N PRO A 92 -27.51 3.03 11.94
CA PRO A 92 -28.84 2.93 11.36
C PRO A 92 -28.95 1.69 10.47
N ASP A 93 -30.13 1.07 10.37
CA ASP A 93 -30.48 -0.04 9.45
C ASP A 93 -30.43 0.36 7.95
N ASN A 94 -29.46 1.18 7.57
CA ASN A 94 -29.23 1.64 6.22
C ASN A 94 -27.97 1.00 5.64
N PRO A 95 -28.10 0.06 4.68
CA PRO A 95 -26.95 -0.59 4.04
C PRO A 95 -26.00 0.39 3.35
N THR A 96 -26.49 1.58 2.96
CA THR A 96 -25.68 2.63 2.34
C THR A 96 -24.66 3.22 3.34
N PHE A 97 -25.00 3.27 4.63
CA PHE A 97 -24.09 3.78 5.67
C PHE A 97 -22.80 2.95 5.75
N LEU A 98 -22.93 1.62 5.62
CA LEU A 98 -21.80 0.70 5.63
C LEU A 98 -20.83 0.99 4.46
N LEU A 99 -21.35 1.26 3.25
CA LEU A 99 -20.51 1.53 2.09
C LEU A 99 -19.72 2.84 2.21
N PHE A 100 -20.32 3.88 2.80
CA PHE A 100 -19.66 5.17 2.99
C PHE A 100 -18.61 5.14 4.10
N VAL A 101 -18.84 4.38 5.17
CA VAL A 101 -17.90 4.27 6.30
C VAL A 101 -16.76 3.30 5.98
N ALA A 102 -17.03 2.23 5.23
CA ALA A 102 -16.07 1.16 5.02
C ALA A 102 -14.78 1.64 4.35
N LEU A 103 -14.89 2.43 3.29
CA LEU A 103 -13.72 2.80 2.50
C LEU A 103 -12.76 3.72 3.27
N PRO A 104 -13.20 4.85 3.87
CA PRO A 104 -12.33 5.68 4.71
C PRO A 104 -11.77 4.92 5.92
N LEU A 105 -12.58 4.07 6.56
CA LEU A 105 -12.17 3.31 7.74
C LEU A 105 -11.05 2.31 7.42
N ILE A 106 -11.18 1.57 6.31
CA ILE A 106 -10.15 0.62 5.88
C ILE A 106 -8.82 1.34 5.63
N TRP A 107 -8.84 2.43 4.87
CA TRP A 107 -7.63 3.21 4.59
C TRP A 107 -7.02 3.82 5.85
N LEU A 108 -7.83 4.32 6.78
CA LEU A 108 -7.37 4.83 8.07
C LEU A 108 -6.67 3.73 8.87
N CYS A 109 -7.26 2.54 8.96
CA CYS A 109 -6.65 1.41 9.65
C CYS A 109 -5.33 0.98 8.99
N ILE A 110 -5.29 0.88 7.66
CA ILE A 110 -4.06 0.52 6.93
C ILE A 110 -2.94 1.52 7.24
N GLY A 111 -3.23 2.82 7.17
CA GLY A 111 -2.24 3.86 7.49
C GLY A 111 -1.77 3.79 8.95
N LEU A 112 -2.70 3.64 9.89
CA LEU A 112 -2.40 3.57 11.33
C LEU A 112 -1.55 2.34 11.67
N PHE A 113 -1.91 1.16 11.19
CA PHE A 113 -1.17 -0.07 11.48
C PHE A 113 0.17 -0.13 10.78
N ASN A 114 0.30 0.37 9.54
CA ASN A 114 1.60 0.45 8.88
C ASN A 114 2.55 1.39 9.66
N GLY A 115 2.03 2.51 10.19
CA GLY A 115 2.80 3.40 11.06
C GLY A 115 3.16 2.77 12.41
N LEU A 116 2.17 2.17 13.09
CA LEU A 116 2.34 1.60 14.42
C LEU A 116 3.30 0.40 14.41
N LEU A 117 3.12 -0.53 13.47
CA LEU A 117 4.02 -1.69 13.35
C LEU A 117 5.40 -1.29 12.84
N GLY A 118 5.51 -0.28 11.97
CA GLY A 118 6.80 0.30 11.59
C GLY A 118 7.55 0.89 12.79
N TRP A 119 6.84 1.59 13.68
CA TRP A 119 7.41 2.14 14.91
C TRP A 119 7.83 1.05 15.90
N VAL A 120 6.96 0.06 16.15
CA VAL A 120 7.27 -1.09 17.01
C VAL A 120 8.46 -1.87 16.47
N TYR A 121 8.48 -2.15 15.16
CA TYR A 121 9.59 -2.84 14.51
C TYR A 121 10.91 -2.05 14.63
N GLY A 122 10.86 -0.73 14.43
CA GLY A 122 12.02 0.14 14.65
C GLY A 122 12.53 0.11 16.10
N GLY A 123 11.64 -0.03 17.07
CA GLY A 123 12.00 -0.25 18.49
C GLY A 123 12.68 -1.60 18.72
N VAL A 124 12.12 -2.68 18.17
CA VAL A 124 12.68 -4.03 18.26
C VAL A 124 14.06 -4.10 17.59
N TYR A 125 14.21 -3.51 16.40
CA TYR A 125 15.48 -3.44 15.69
C TYR A 125 16.58 -2.75 16.50
N LYS A 126 16.25 -1.63 17.16
CA LYS A 126 17.20 -0.91 18.03
C LYS A 126 17.63 -1.72 19.26
N LEU A 127 16.77 -2.61 19.76
CA LEU A 127 17.03 -3.42 20.96
C LEU A 127 17.81 -4.70 20.65
N TYR A 128 17.50 -5.38 19.53
CA TYR A 128 18.05 -6.69 19.20
C TYR A 128 19.11 -6.67 18.10
N GLY A 129 19.30 -5.54 17.40
CA GLY A 129 20.34 -5.35 16.39
C GLY A 129 20.25 -6.28 15.16
N THR A 130 19.18 -7.05 15.05
CA THR A 130 19.00 -8.13 14.05
C THR A 130 17.69 -7.92 13.29
N ASP A 131 17.78 -7.93 11.96
CA ASP A 131 16.69 -7.62 11.01
C ASP A 131 16.00 -8.92 10.55
N PHE A 132 15.08 -9.44 11.37
CA PHE A 132 14.40 -10.73 11.12
C PHE A 132 13.31 -10.69 10.04
N LEU A 133 12.77 -9.50 9.75
CA LEU A 133 11.66 -9.32 8.80
C LEU A 133 12.10 -8.77 7.44
N SER A 134 13.40 -8.59 7.24
CA SER A 134 13.96 -8.33 5.92
C SER A 134 13.74 -9.53 5.00
N SER A 135 13.04 -9.30 3.89
CA SER A 135 12.80 -10.33 2.86
C SER A 135 14.07 -10.78 2.15
N THR A 136 15.17 -10.05 2.35
CA THR A 136 16.43 -10.25 1.66
C THR A 136 17.55 -10.81 2.54
N ILE A 137 17.40 -10.78 3.86
CA ILE A 137 18.48 -11.23 4.76
C ILE A 137 18.25 -12.69 5.13
N LYS A 138 19.12 -13.57 4.63
CA LYS A 138 19.23 -14.95 5.12
C LYS A 138 20.05 -14.94 6.41
N TYR A 139 19.36 -14.79 7.56
CA TYR A 139 19.95 -14.97 8.90
C TYR A 139 21.31 -14.25 9.13
N GLY A 140 21.40 -12.96 8.80
CA GLY A 140 22.57 -12.13 9.13
C GLY A 140 23.85 -12.39 8.31
N ALA A 141 23.84 -13.27 7.31
CA ALA A 141 25.05 -13.60 6.54
C ALA A 141 25.36 -12.63 5.37
N ASP A 142 24.35 -11.92 4.84
CA ASP A 142 24.44 -11.20 3.55
C ASP A 142 24.49 -9.65 3.69
N GLN A 143 24.79 -9.15 4.90
CA GLN A 143 24.65 -7.73 5.23
C GLN A 143 25.59 -6.80 4.43
N SER A 144 26.74 -7.31 3.96
CA SER A 144 27.74 -6.55 3.19
C SER A 144 27.31 -6.23 1.75
N TRP A 145 26.66 -7.17 1.08
CA TRP A 145 26.23 -7.00 -0.32
C TRP A 145 25.06 -6.03 -0.45
N LEU A 146 24.21 -5.99 0.58
CA LEU A 146 23.09 -5.07 0.66
C LEU A 146 23.52 -3.64 0.97
N SER A 147 24.53 -3.43 1.83
CA SER A 147 25.07 -2.09 2.06
C SER A 147 25.71 -1.52 0.79
N GLU A 148 26.44 -2.34 0.03
CA GLU A 148 27.05 -1.92 -1.25
C GLU A 148 26.00 -1.58 -2.31
N ALA A 149 24.92 -2.39 -2.42
CA ALA A 149 23.82 -2.10 -3.35
C ALA A 149 23.03 -0.84 -2.95
N GLU A 150 22.85 -0.60 -1.65
CA GLU A 150 22.19 0.61 -1.14
C GLU A 150 23.04 1.86 -1.34
N GLU A 151 24.35 1.77 -1.15
CA GLU A 151 25.28 2.86 -1.47
C GLU A 151 25.29 3.17 -2.97
N GLN A 152 25.30 2.15 -3.84
CA GLN A 152 25.20 2.35 -5.29
C GLN A 152 23.87 2.99 -5.71
N GLN A 153 22.76 2.55 -5.13
CA GLN A 153 21.44 3.11 -5.43
C GLN A 153 21.33 4.57 -4.96
N GLN A 154 21.87 4.90 -3.78
CA GLN A 154 21.93 6.28 -3.27
C GLN A 154 22.85 7.16 -4.10
N GLN A 155 23.98 6.63 -4.60
CA GLN A 155 24.89 7.35 -5.50
C GLN A 155 24.23 7.63 -6.85
N LEU A 156 23.58 6.65 -7.47
CA LEU A 156 22.83 6.82 -8.72
C LEU A 156 21.71 7.86 -8.57
N ASP A 157 21.00 7.84 -7.44
CA ASP A 157 19.96 8.81 -7.14
C ASP A 157 20.52 10.23 -6.94
N ALA A 158 21.68 10.36 -6.28
CA ALA A 158 22.37 11.64 -6.10
C ALA A 158 22.88 12.19 -7.45
N GLU A 159 23.45 11.35 -8.31
CA GLU A 159 23.90 11.73 -9.65
C GLU A 159 22.74 12.23 -10.52
N GLN A 160 21.60 11.53 -10.50
CA GLN A 160 20.39 11.96 -11.21
C GLN A 160 19.86 13.30 -10.71
N HIS A 161 19.89 13.54 -9.39
CA HIS A 161 19.51 14.84 -8.82
C HIS A 161 20.47 15.98 -9.19
N ILE A 162 21.77 15.69 -9.29
CA ILE A 162 22.78 16.66 -9.74
C ILE A 162 22.61 16.96 -11.23
N GLN A 163 22.31 15.95 -12.04
CA GLN A 163 22.11 16.12 -13.48
C GLN A 163 20.84 16.91 -13.79
N ALA A 164 19.74 16.65 -13.08
CA ALA A 164 18.51 17.44 -13.19
C ALA A 164 18.71 18.92 -12.80
N LYS A 165 19.54 19.20 -11.77
CA LYS A 165 19.91 20.59 -11.42
C LYS A 165 20.73 21.27 -12.51
N LYS A 166 21.67 20.55 -13.14
CA LYS A 166 22.48 21.09 -14.26
C LYS A 166 21.64 21.39 -15.49
N GLU A 167 20.62 20.59 -15.78
CA GLU A 167 19.69 20.83 -16.88
C GLU A 167 18.81 22.07 -16.64
N ASP A 168 18.37 22.29 -15.39
CA ASP A 168 17.57 23.47 -14.99
C ASP A 168 18.42 24.77 -15.03
N GLU A 169 19.68 24.71 -14.60
CA GLU A 169 20.66 25.81 -14.71
C GLU A 169 21.08 26.07 -16.18
N GLY A 170 21.18 25.02 -17.00
CA GLY A 170 21.46 25.12 -18.44
C GLY A 170 20.32 25.78 -19.22
N ALA A 171 19.06 25.49 -18.86
CA ALA A 171 17.89 26.14 -19.45
C ALA A 171 17.78 27.63 -19.08
N THR A 172 18.26 28.03 -17.89
CA THR A 172 18.31 29.44 -17.49
C THR A 172 19.42 30.22 -18.20
N PHE A 173 20.51 29.56 -18.62
CA PHE A 173 21.56 30.18 -19.42
C PHE A 173 21.09 30.54 -20.83
N LEU A 174 20.27 29.70 -21.47
CA LEU A 174 19.73 29.95 -22.82
C LEU A 174 18.78 31.16 -22.84
N ASN A 175 17.97 31.35 -21.80
CA ASN A 175 17.06 32.50 -21.70
C ASN A 175 17.77 33.85 -21.47
N LYS A 176 19.06 33.87 -21.12
CA LYS A 176 19.84 35.09 -20.92
C LYS A 176 20.64 35.53 -22.14
N VAL A 177 20.75 34.69 -23.17
CA VAL A 177 21.50 35.01 -24.40
C VAL A 177 20.62 35.73 -25.45
N ASP A 178 19.30 35.68 -25.28
CA ASP A 178 18.30 36.31 -26.16
C ASP A 178 17.74 37.67 -25.65
N GLN A 179 18.42 38.33 -24.70
CA GLN A 179 18.15 39.73 -24.30
C GLN A 179 19.38 40.61 -24.54
#